data_AF-A0A9E1NCB6-F1
#
_entry.id   AF-A0A9E1NCB6-F1
#
_cell.length_a   1.000
_cell.length_b   1.000
_cell.length_c   1.000
_cell.angle_alpha   90.00
_cell.angle_beta   90.00
_cell.angle_gamma   90.00
#
_symmetry.space_group_name_H-M   'P 1'
#
loop_
_entity.id
_entity.type
_entity.pdbx_description
1 polymer ?
#
loop_
_entity_poly.entity_id
_entity_poly.type
_entity_poly.pdbx_seq_one_letter_code
_entity_poly.pdbx_strand_id
1 'polypeptide(L)' 'VEVSQAEADQFIIILELDGGDGSLSPAALVLCDRDDRCHRFPLPGAHRGVIQFIVQADDPILPLLRDPGTEALLR' A
#
# COMPACT_ATOMS: atom_id res chain seq x y z
N VAL A 1 -6.24 -24.40 3.19
CA VAL A 1 -6.31 -22.96 3.47
C VAL A 1 -5.19 -22.67 4.44
N GLU A 2 -4.16 -21.96 4.00
CA GLU A 2 -3.04 -21.58 4.87
C GLU A 2 -3.52 -20.45 5.79
N VAL A 3 -3.22 -20.55 7.08
CA VAL A 3 -3.70 -19.59 8.09
C VAL A 3 -2.85 -18.33 7.95
N SER A 4 -3.49 -17.16 7.87
CA SER A 4 -2.79 -15.88 7.87
C SER A 4 -1.81 -15.82 9.04
N GLN A 5 -0.54 -15.57 8.76
CA GLN A 5 0.50 -15.41 9.79
C GLN A 5 0.59 -13.96 10.30
N ALA A 6 -0.31 -13.08 9.88
CA ALA A 6 -0.43 -11.76 10.45
C ALA A 6 -0.89 -11.88 11.91
N GLU A 7 -0.21 -11.22 12.83
CA GLU A 7 -0.72 -11.06 14.20
C GLU A 7 -2.05 -10.29 14.19
N ALA A 8 -2.82 -10.36 15.28
CA ALA A 8 -4.19 -9.84 15.32
C ALA A 8 -4.30 -8.34 14.96
N ASP A 9 -3.23 -7.57 15.17
CA ASP A 9 -3.16 -6.12 14.93
C ASP A 9 -2.36 -5.76 13.66
N GLN A 10 -2.09 -6.74 12.80
CA GLN A 10 -1.34 -6.57 11.57
C GLN A 10 -2.23 -6.67 10.34
N PHE A 11 -2.00 -5.77 9.38
CA PHE A 11 -2.69 -5.73 8.10
C PHE A 11 -1.69 -5.93 6.97
N ILE A 12 -2.03 -6.83 6.05
CA ILE A 12 -1.24 -7.03 4.83
C ILE A 12 -1.84 -6.15 3.74
N ILE A 13 -1.02 -5.24 3.20
CA ILE A 13 -1.37 -4.44 2.04
C ILE A 13 -0.70 -5.07 0.82
N ILE A 14 -1.48 -5.29 -0.23
CA ILE A 14 -1.05 -5.87 -1.50
C ILE A 14 -1.36 -4.86 -2.60
N LEU A 15 -0.34 -4.46 -3.35
CA LEU A 15 -0.46 -3.63 -4.55
C LEU A 15 -0.08 -4.48 -5.76
N GLU A 16 -1.01 -4.64 -6.68
CA GLU A 16 -0.80 -5.34 -7.96
C GLU A 16 -0.53 -4.29 -9.05
N LEU A 17 0.59 -4.44 -9.76
CA LEU A 17 1.03 -3.51 -10.80
C LEU A 17 0.64 -4.07 -12.18
N ASP A 18 -0.19 -3.32 -12.91
CA ASP A 18 -0.49 -3.59 -14.31
C ASP A 18 0.71 -3.17 -15.19
N GLY A 19 1.60 -4.12 -15.49
CA GLY A 19 2.81 -3.87 -16.28
C GLY A 19 3.86 -4.96 -16.09
N GLY A 20 3.70 -6.05 -16.84
CA GLY A 20 4.36 -7.35 -16.61
C GLY A 20 5.86 -7.47 -16.86
N ASP A 21 6.67 -6.41 -16.75
CA ASP A 21 8.13 -6.51 -16.92
C ASP A 21 8.98 -6.01 -15.74
N GLY A 22 8.36 -5.40 -14.72
CA GLY A 22 9.07 -4.97 -13.51
C GLY A 22 10.16 -3.91 -13.75
N SER A 23 10.19 -3.26 -14.92
CA SER A 23 11.22 -2.25 -15.22
C SER A 23 10.97 -0.92 -14.50
N LEU A 24 9.74 -0.65 -14.06
CA LEU A 24 9.36 0.51 -13.26
C LEU A 24 8.67 0.02 -11.97
N SER A 25 9.47 -0.16 -10.91
CA SER A 25 8.94 -0.42 -9.56
C SER A 25 8.73 0.93 -8.87
N PRO A 26 7.49 1.30 -8.49
CA PRO A 26 7.27 2.50 -7.70
C PRO A 26 7.99 2.34 -6.35
N ALA A 27 8.61 3.43 -5.90
CA ALA A 27 9.29 3.51 -4.62
C ALA A 27 8.37 4.05 -3.52
N ALA A 28 7.21 4.62 -3.88
CA ALA A 28 6.27 5.15 -2.93
C ALA A 28 4.80 5.02 -3.36
N LEU A 29 3.95 4.82 -2.36
CA LEU A 29 2.51 5.03 -2.43
C LEU A 29 2.22 6.42 -1.87
N VAL A 30 1.50 7.23 -2.63
CA VAL A 30 1.02 8.53 -2.20
C VAL A 30 -0.49 8.44 -2.03
N LEU A 31 -0.97 8.75 -0.82
CA LEU A 31 -2.39 8.83 -0.50
C LEU A 31 -2.75 10.28 -0.22
N CYS A 32 -3.67 10.84 -1.00
CA CYS A 32 -4.16 12.20 -0.80
C CYS A 32 -5.59 12.16 -0.24
N ASP A 33 -5.83 12.87 0.86
CA ASP A 33 -7.16 13.01 1.43
C ASP A 33 -8.01 14.04 0.67
N ARG A 34 -9.25 14.24 1.13
CA ARG A 34 -10.21 15.17 0.50
C ARG A 34 -9.84 16.65 0.66
N ASP A 35 -8.89 16.95 1.54
CA ASP A 35 -8.36 18.30 1.78
C ASP A 35 -7.05 18.54 0.99
N ASP A 36 -6.77 17.71 -0.02
CA ASP A 36 -5.55 17.70 -0.84
C ASP A 36 -4.26 17.49 -0.02
N ARG A 37 -4.35 16.88 1.17
CA ARG A 37 -3.15 16.54 1.96
C ARG A 37 -2.64 15.18 1.55
N CYS A 38 -1.45 15.17 0.96
CA CYS A 38 -0.81 13.97 0.49
C CYS A 38 0.21 13.41 1.50
N HIS A 39 0.05 12.13 1.80
CA HIS A 39 0.94 11.34 2.64
C HIS A 39 1.73 10.38 1.77
N ARG A 40 3.06 10.32 1.98
CA ARG A 40 3.96 9.45 1.22
C ARG A 40 4.41 8.27 2.08
N PHE A 41 4.14 7.07 1.59
CA PHE A 41 4.53 5.81 2.21
C PHE A 41 5.59 5.13 1.35
N PRO A 42 6.79 4.83 1.90
CA PRO A 42 7.80 4.09 1.16
C PRO A 42 7.32 2.67 0.87
N LEU A 43 7.55 2.21 -0.36
CA LEU A 43 7.20 0.85 -0.77
C LEU A 43 8.46 -0.02 -0.81
N PRO A 44 8.36 -1.29 -0.38
CA PRO A 44 9.40 -2.26 -0.67
C PRO A 44 9.46 -2.55 -2.18
N GLY A 45 10.54 -3.20 -2.61
CA GLY A 45 10.68 -3.59 -4.01
C GLY A 45 9.56 -4.52 -4.48
N ALA A 46 9.08 -4.30 -5.70
CA ALA A 46 8.11 -5.20 -6.32
C ALA A 46 8.77 -6.55 -6.64
N HIS A 47 8.02 -7.63 -6.43
CA HIS A 47 8.40 -8.97 -6.84
C HIS A 47 7.30 -9.53 -7.76
N ARG A 48 7.65 -9.76 -9.04
CA ARG A 48 6.71 -10.25 -10.07
C ARG A 48 5.45 -9.38 -10.21
N GLY A 49 5.62 -8.07 -10.18
CA GLY A 49 4.51 -7.11 -10.31
C GLY A 49 3.65 -6.94 -9.05
N VAL A 50 4.06 -7.55 -7.92
CA VAL A 50 3.34 -7.41 -6.64
C VAL A 50 4.24 -6.73 -5.61
N ILE A 51 3.70 -5.74 -4.92
CA ILE A 51 4.32 -5.15 -3.73
C ILE A 51 3.47 -5.54 -2.53
N GLN A 52 4.07 -6.21 -1.55
CA GLN A 52 3.40 -6.65 -0.34
C GLN A 52 4.17 -6.18 0.89
N PHE A 53 3.45 -5.59 1.84
CA PHE A 53 4.01 -5.16 3.12
C PHE A 53 2.98 -5.25 4.24
N ILE A 54 3.48 -5.31 5.47
CA ILE A 54 2.67 -5.37 6.68
C ILE A 54 2.67 -4.00 7.34
N VAL A 55 1.50 -3.56 7.78
CA VAL A 55 1.31 -2.35 8.60
C VAL A 55 0.60 -2.70 9.90
N GLN A 56 0.81 -1.87 10.91
CA GLN A 56 0.14 -2.02 12.21
C GLN A 56 -1.23 -1.34 12.20
N ALA A 57 -2.10 -1.75 13.12
CA ALA A 57 -3.45 -1.19 13.27
C ALA A 57 -3.49 0.34 13.49
N ASP A 58 -2.42 0.91 14.05
CA ASP A 58 -2.25 2.34 14.31
C ASP A 58 -1.53 3.10 13.20
N ASP A 59 -1.14 2.42 12.12
CA ASP A 59 -0.43 3.06 11.01
C ASP A 59 -1.34 4.09 10.30
N PRO A 60 -0.86 5.33 10.08
CA PRO A 60 -1.64 6.39 9.45
C PRO A 60 -2.11 6.08 8.03
N ILE A 61 -1.56 5.05 7.38
CA ILE A 61 -2.05 4.57 6.08
C ILE A 61 -3.48 4.00 6.15
N LEU A 62 -3.85 3.34 7.26
CA LEU A 62 -5.11 2.59 7.35
C LEU A 62 -6.35 3.49 7.34
N PRO A 63 -6.41 4.61 8.10
CA PRO A 63 -7.52 5.55 7.98
C PRO A 63 -7.69 6.09 6.56
N LEU A 64 -6.58 6.40 5.87
CA LEU A 64 -6.60 6.91 4.51
C LEU A 64 -7.16 5.87 3.53
N LEU A 65 -6.71 4.61 3.62
CA LEU A 65 -7.23 3.53 2.77
C LEU A 65 -8.70 3.17 3.04
N ARG A 66 -9.22 3.50 4.23
CA ARG A 66 -10.64 3.28 4.58
C ARG A 66 -11.56 4.41 4.10
N ASP A 67 -11.03 5.60 3.85
CA ASP A 67 -11.83 6.71 3.31
C ASP A 67 -12.03 6.52 1.79
N PRO A 68 -13.29 6.38 1.30
CA PRO A 68 -13.56 6.24 -0.12
C PRO A 68 -13.22 7.50 -0.96
N GLY A 69 -12.95 8.63 -0.32
CA GLY A 69 -12.51 9.87 -0.97
C GLY A 69 -10.99 10.00 -1.11
N THR A 70 -10.22 9.04 -0.60
CA THR A 70 -8.75 9.06 -0.74
C THR A 70 -8.33 8.71 -2.16
N GLU A 71 -7.46 9.53 -2.73
CA GLU A 71 -6.79 9.21 -4.00
C GLU A 71 -5.48 8.48 -3.74
N ALA A 72 -5.23 7.39 -4.48
CA ALA A 72 -4.02 6.60 -4.39
C ALA A 72 -3.20 6.72 -5.67
N LEU A 73 -1.93 7.11 -5.54
CA LEU A 73 -0.99 7.24 -6.65
C LEU A 73 0.30 6.47 -6.38
N LEU A 74 0.86 5.86 -7.41
CA LEU A 74 2.16 5.19 -7.38
C LEU A 74 3.25 6.09 -7.98
N ARG A 75 4.40 6.19 -7.31
CA ARG A 75 5.52 7.07 -7.67
C ARG A 75 6.87 6.39 -7.56
#